data_AF-A0A2K5IBK5-F1
#
_entry.id   AF-A0A2K5IBK5-F1
#
_cell.length_a   1.000
_cell.length_b   1.000
_cell.length_c   1.000
_cell.angle_alpha   90.00
_cell.angle_beta   90.00
_cell.angle_gamma   90.00
#
_symmetry.space_group_name_H-M   'P 1'
#
loop_
_entity.id
_entity.type
_entity.pdbx_description
1 polymer ?
#
loop_
_entity_poly.entity_id
_entity_poly.type
_entity_poly.pdbx_seq_one_letter_code
_entity_poly.pdbx_strand_id
1 'polypeptide(L)'
;MPHKIGFVVVSSSGHEDGFSARELMIHAPTVSGWRSPRFCQFPQEIVLQMVERCRIRKLQLLAHQYMISSKIEFYISESLPEYFAPYQAERFRRLGYVSLCDNEKTGCKARELKSVYVDAVGQFLKLIFHQNHANKYNIYNQVALVAINIIGDPADFSDESNTASREKLIDHYLGHNSEDPALEGTYASSVRTGGESTFGELKGPTAPSSVTLSVLGTSGRCLPCHLPVVDDNEGTPFQRCLV
;
A
#
# COMPACT_ATOMS: atom_id res chain seq x y z
N MET A 1 1.77 9.17 12.22
CA MET A 1 0.37 8.76 12.42
C MET A 1 -0.14 8.35 11.06
N PRO A 2 -0.79 7.18 10.92
CA PRO A 2 -1.25 6.71 9.63
C PRO A 2 -2.21 7.71 9.00
N HIS A 3 -1.97 8.05 7.74
CA HIS A 3 -2.74 9.02 7.00
C HIS A 3 -3.08 8.47 5.61
N LYS A 4 -4.00 9.13 4.91
CA LYS A 4 -4.38 8.72 3.56
C LYS A 4 -3.23 9.03 2.60
N ILE A 5 -2.72 7.99 1.94
CA ILE A 5 -1.65 8.08 0.95
C ILE A 5 -2.26 8.35 -0.42
N GLY A 6 -1.78 9.40 -1.09
CA GLY A 6 -2.13 9.69 -2.48
C GLY A 6 -1.55 8.64 -3.43
N PHE A 7 -2.17 8.44 -4.58
CA PHE A 7 -1.65 7.53 -5.60
C PHE A 7 -2.06 7.98 -7.01
N VAL A 8 -1.36 7.44 -8.00
CA VAL A 8 -1.72 7.53 -9.41
C VAL A 8 -1.96 6.13 -9.97
N VAL A 9 -2.80 6.02 -10.98
CA VAL A 9 -3.00 4.76 -11.69
C VAL A 9 -1.92 4.61 -12.76
N VAL A 10 -1.15 3.53 -12.66
CA VAL A 10 -0.09 3.20 -13.63
C VAL A 10 -0.66 2.41 -14.80
N SER A 11 -1.43 1.35 -14.50
CA SER A 11 -2.02 0.48 -15.51
C SER A 11 -3.32 -0.17 -15.03
N SER A 12 -4.11 -0.66 -15.97
CA SER A 12 -5.28 -1.50 -15.74
C SER A 12 -5.49 -2.46 -16.91
N SER A 13 -6.06 -3.65 -16.69
CA SER A 13 -6.36 -4.63 -17.73
C SER A 13 -7.36 -4.15 -18.79
N GLY A 14 -8.17 -3.14 -18.47
CA GLY A 14 -9.14 -2.54 -19.37
C GLY A 14 -10.24 -1.80 -18.60
N HIS A 15 -11.16 -1.15 -19.31
CA HIS A 15 -12.35 -0.56 -18.71
C HIS A 15 -13.51 -0.43 -19.72
N GLU A 16 -14.72 -0.25 -19.19
CA GLU A 16 -15.87 0.25 -19.97
C GLU A 16 -15.74 1.77 -20.20
N ASP A 17 -16.23 2.25 -21.33
CA ASP A 17 -16.21 3.68 -21.68
C ASP A 17 -16.80 4.54 -20.57
N GLY A 18 -16.04 5.55 -20.13
CA GLY A 18 -16.43 6.43 -19.02
C GLY A 18 -16.26 5.84 -17.62
N PHE A 19 -15.60 4.69 -17.46
CA PHE A 19 -15.31 4.05 -16.17
C PHE A 19 -13.83 3.69 -16.01
N SER A 20 -12.96 4.62 -16.40
CA SER A 20 -11.51 4.44 -16.35
C SER A 20 -11.00 4.28 -14.92
N ALA A 21 -9.93 3.51 -14.74
CA ALA A 21 -9.29 3.35 -13.44
C ALA A 21 -8.83 4.70 -12.84
N ARG A 22 -8.56 5.70 -13.69
CA ARG A 22 -8.22 7.07 -13.25
C ARG A 22 -9.30 7.71 -12.36
N GLU A 23 -10.55 7.31 -12.47
CA GLU A 23 -11.62 7.81 -11.58
C GLU A 23 -11.36 7.46 -10.12
N LEU A 24 -10.63 6.38 -9.83
CA LEU A 24 -10.28 5.98 -8.45
C LEU A 24 -9.38 7.01 -7.74
N MET A 25 -8.71 7.89 -8.48
CA MET A 25 -7.86 8.95 -7.92
C MET A 25 -8.68 10.08 -7.29
N ILE A 26 -9.96 10.21 -7.67
CA ILE A 26 -10.84 11.31 -7.24
C ILE A 26 -11.89 10.74 -6.30
N HIS A 27 -12.00 11.31 -5.10
CA HIS A 27 -13.00 10.89 -4.11
C HIS A 27 -14.10 11.94 -4.02
N ALA A 28 -15.11 11.81 -4.87
CA ALA A 28 -16.31 12.64 -4.82
C ALA A 28 -17.59 11.78 -4.82
N PRO A 29 -18.71 12.25 -4.27
CA PRO A 29 -19.98 11.49 -4.29
C PRO A 29 -20.46 11.11 -5.70
N THR A 30 -20.01 11.85 -6.72
CA THR A 30 -20.41 11.70 -8.12
C THR A 30 -19.48 10.82 -8.94
N VAL A 31 -18.30 10.41 -8.42
CA VAL A 31 -17.42 9.53 -9.20
C VAL A 31 -18.03 8.15 -9.34
N SER A 32 -17.94 7.60 -10.54
CA SER A 32 -18.47 6.27 -10.82
C SER A 32 -17.45 5.18 -10.48
N GLY A 33 -16.16 5.53 -10.53
CA GLY A 33 -15.05 4.65 -10.26
C GLY A 33 -14.71 3.81 -11.49
N TRP A 34 -13.97 2.72 -11.24
CA TRP A 34 -13.55 1.81 -12.29
C TRP A 34 -14.57 0.71 -12.53
N ARG A 35 -14.75 0.34 -13.80
CA ARG A 35 -15.41 -0.90 -14.21
C ARG A 35 -14.61 -1.61 -15.27
N SER A 36 -14.51 -2.92 -15.17
CA SER A 36 -13.89 -3.76 -16.19
C SER A 36 -14.65 -3.69 -17.52
N PRO A 37 -14.04 -4.08 -18.65
CA PRO A 37 -14.75 -4.25 -19.91
C PRO A 37 -15.90 -5.25 -19.77
N ARG A 38 -16.95 -5.08 -20.59
CA ARG A 38 -18.04 -6.05 -20.68
C ARG A 38 -17.50 -7.40 -21.17
N PHE A 39 -17.97 -8.49 -20.56
CA PHE A 39 -17.54 -9.86 -20.86
C PHE A 39 -16.02 -10.05 -20.78
N CYS A 40 -15.36 -9.36 -19.83
CA CYS A 40 -13.92 -9.47 -19.64
C CYS A 40 -13.50 -10.88 -19.21
N GLN A 41 -12.29 -11.29 -19.61
CA GLN A 41 -11.67 -12.50 -19.07
C GLN A 41 -11.11 -12.21 -17.68
N PHE A 42 -11.25 -13.16 -16.76
CA PHE A 42 -10.67 -13.04 -15.42
C PHE A 42 -9.29 -13.69 -15.34
N PRO A 43 -8.37 -13.16 -14.50
CA PRO A 43 -8.57 -12.01 -13.62
C PRO A 43 -8.40 -10.66 -14.33
N GLN A 44 -8.97 -9.61 -13.74
CA GLN A 44 -8.71 -8.22 -14.11
C GLN A 44 -7.68 -7.61 -13.15
N GLU A 45 -6.91 -6.61 -13.59
CA GLU A 45 -5.85 -6.02 -12.78
C GLU A 45 -5.86 -4.49 -12.80
N ILE A 46 -5.43 -3.88 -11.68
CA ILE A 46 -5.11 -2.46 -11.58
C ILE A 46 -3.80 -2.32 -10.81
N VAL A 47 -2.89 -1.48 -11.32
CA VAL A 47 -1.64 -1.13 -10.63
C VAL A 47 -1.67 0.35 -10.25
N LEU A 48 -1.48 0.61 -8.97
CA LEU A 48 -1.42 1.93 -8.37
C LEU A 48 0.02 2.22 -7.94
N GLN A 49 0.48 3.44 -8.19
CA GLN A 49 1.72 3.97 -7.64
C GLN A 49 1.39 4.97 -6.56
N MET A 50 1.84 4.70 -5.34
CA MET A 50 1.75 5.64 -4.23
C MET A 50 2.71 6.81 -4.49
N VAL A 51 2.28 8.02 -4.13
CA VAL A 51 3.06 9.26 -4.38
C VAL A 51 4.41 9.25 -3.65
N GLU A 52 4.50 8.49 -2.57
CA GLU A 52 5.72 8.23 -1.80
C GLU A 52 5.78 6.75 -1.43
N ARG A 53 6.99 6.26 -1.12
CA ARG A 53 7.16 4.94 -0.51
C ARG A 53 6.54 4.98 0.89
N CYS A 54 5.65 4.05 1.19
CA CYS A 54 4.93 4.04 2.46
C CYS A 54 4.78 2.64 3.02
N ARG A 55 4.58 2.57 4.33
CA ARG A 55 4.13 1.37 5.04
C ARG A 55 2.61 1.40 5.08
N ILE A 56 1.97 0.60 4.22
CA ILE A 56 0.53 0.42 4.22
C ILE A 56 0.13 -0.25 5.54
N ARG A 57 -0.86 0.32 6.21
CA ARG A 57 -1.49 -0.22 7.43
C ARG A 57 -2.91 -0.70 7.19
N LYS A 58 -3.62 -0.04 6.26
CA LYS A 58 -5.02 -0.33 5.97
C LYS A 58 -5.37 0.06 4.54
N LEU A 59 -6.10 -0.82 3.87
CA LEU A 59 -6.80 -0.57 2.62
C LEU A 59 -8.29 -0.46 2.90
N GLN A 60 -8.98 0.50 2.27
CA GLN A 60 -10.44 0.56 2.28
C GLN A 60 -10.95 0.48 0.85
N LEU A 61 -11.75 -0.55 0.56
CA LEU A 61 -12.32 -0.80 -0.75
C LEU A 61 -13.82 -0.52 -0.71
N LEU A 62 -14.30 0.35 -1.59
CA LEU A 62 -15.73 0.55 -1.80
C LEU A 62 -16.16 -0.22 -3.06
N ALA A 63 -16.75 -1.39 -2.87
CA ALA A 63 -17.24 -2.22 -3.97
C ALA A 63 -18.53 -1.65 -4.56
N HIS A 64 -18.71 -1.85 -5.87
CA HIS A 64 -19.98 -1.53 -6.52
C HIS A 64 -21.11 -2.43 -6.00
N GLN A 65 -22.38 -1.98 -6.02
CA GLN A 65 -23.47 -2.72 -5.37
C GLN A 65 -23.85 -4.08 -6.00
N TYR A 66 -23.53 -4.31 -7.28
CA TYR A 66 -23.84 -5.57 -7.98
C TYR A 66 -22.74 -6.07 -8.95
N MET A 67 -21.69 -5.29 -9.20
CA MET A 67 -20.54 -5.70 -10.02
C MET A 67 -19.38 -6.10 -9.09
N ILE A 68 -19.68 -7.00 -8.15
CA ILE A 68 -18.79 -7.30 -7.02
C ILE A 68 -17.87 -8.44 -7.41
N SER A 69 -16.55 -8.23 -7.29
CA SER A 69 -15.58 -9.32 -7.44
C SER A 69 -15.67 -10.29 -6.26
N SER A 70 -15.69 -11.59 -6.52
CA SER A 70 -15.75 -12.61 -5.46
C SER A 70 -14.50 -12.65 -4.58
N LYS A 71 -13.34 -12.29 -5.14
CA LYS A 71 -12.04 -12.27 -4.48
C LYS A 71 -11.16 -11.18 -5.07
N ILE A 72 -10.51 -10.40 -4.21
CA ILE A 72 -9.49 -9.43 -4.59
C ILE A 72 -8.18 -9.82 -3.92
N GLU A 73 -7.12 -9.98 -4.71
CA GLU A 73 -5.77 -10.24 -4.20
C GLU A 73 -4.93 -8.96 -4.25
N PHE A 74 -4.01 -8.83 -3.30
CA PHE A 74 -3.15 -7.67 -3.16
C PHE A 74 -1.68 -8.07 -3.29
N TYR A 75 -0.92 -7.25 -4.00
CA TYR A 75 0.51 -7.40 -4.14
C TYR A 75 1.21 -6.04 -3.97
N ILE A 76 2.40 -6.04 -3.40
CA ILE A 76 3.23 -4.86 -3.17
C ILE A 76 4.56 -4.96 -3.92
N SER A 77 5.09 -3.85 -4.41
CA SER A 77 6.45 -3.76 -4.96
C SER A 77 7.10 -2.42 -4.58
N GLU A 78 8.42 -2.40 -4.52
CA GLU A 78 9.21 -1.16 -4.40
C GLU A 78 9.42 -0.45 -5.74
N SER A 79 9.47 -1.20 -6.85
CA SER A 79 9.71 -0.67 -8.19
C SER A 79 8.74 -1.26 -9.22
N LEU A 80 8.45 -0.53 -10.30
CA LEU A 80 7.71 -1.11 -11.43
C LEU A 80 8.59 -2.13 -12.16
N PRO A 81 8.00 -3.16 -12.79
CA PRO A 81 8.71 -3.97 -13.77
C PRO A 81 9.20 -3.06 -14.91
N GLU A 82 10.52 -2.89 -15.03
CA GLU A 82 11.10 -2.34 -16.24
C GLU A 82 10.82 -3.34 -17.37
N TYR A 83 10.44 -2.80 -18.53
CA TYR A 83 10.06 -3.56 -19.71
C TYR A 83 11.15 -4.56 -20.18
N PHE A 84 12.38 -4.42 -19.68
CA PHE A 84 13.56 -5.21 -20.07
C PHE A 84 14.06 -6.22 -19.02
N ALA A 85 13.37 -6.41 -17.88
CA ALA A 85 13.82 -7.36 -16.86
C ALA A 85 13.26 -8.78 -17.11
N PRO A 86 14.10 -9.83 -17.24
CA PRO A 86 13.67 -11.20 -17.57
C PRO A 86 12.85 -11.93 -16.49
N TYR A 87 12.56 -11.29 -15.36
CA TYR A 87 11.85 -11.89 -14.21
C TYR A 87 10.73 -10.97 -13.69
N GLN A 88 9.66 -10.81 -14.47
CA GLN A 88 8.52 -9.94 -14.09
C GLN A 88 7.72 -10.47 -12.89
N ALA A 89 7.71 -11.79 -12.66
CA ALA A 89 6.94 -12.43 -11.61
C ALA A 89 7.49 -12.20 -10.19
N GLU A 90 8.77 -11.86 -10.05
CA GLU A 90 9.44 -11.74 -8.75
C GLU A 90 9.35 -10.34 -8.11
N ARG A 91 8.88 -9.30 -8.84
CA ARG A 91 8.86 -7.93 -8.29
C ARG A 91 7.69 -7.67 -7.35
N PHE A 92 6.55 -8.32 -7.55
CA PHE A 92 5.36 -8.11 -6.73
C PHE A 92 5.23 -9.19 -5.67
N ARG A 93 5.44 -8.83 -4.40
CA ARG A 93 5.20 -9.71 -3.25
C ARG A 93 3.70 -9.78 -2.95
N ARG A 94 3.14 -10.99 -2.95
CA ARG A 94 1.74 -11.24 -2.56
C ARG A 94 1.53 -10.90 -1.07
N LEU A 95 0.54 -10.07 -0.78
CA LEU A 95 0.15 -9.68 0.57
C LEU A 95 -0.97 -10.57 1.13
N GLY A 96 -1.84 -11.09 0.24
CA GLY A 96 -3.00 -11.88 0.62
C GLY A 96 -4.19 -11.58 -0.27
N TYR A 97 -5.38 -11.96 0.19
CA TYR A 97 -6.63 -11.71 -0.51
C TYR A 97 -7.77 -11.43 0.45
N VAL A 98 -8.85 -10.86 -0.08
CA VAL A 98 -10.11 -10.69 0.62
C VAL A 98 -11.25 -11.16 -0.27
N SER A 99 -12.25 -11.81 0.33
CA SER A 99 -13.52 -12.09 -0.32
C SER A 99 -14.55 -11.02 0.04
N LEU A 100 -15.34 -10.63 -0.96
CA LEU A 100 -16.44 -9.67 -0.81
C LEU A 100 -17.78 -10.42 -0.80
N CYS A 101 -18.82 -9.82 -0.23
CA CYS A 101 -20.14 -10.44 -0.20
C CYS A 101 -20.89 -10.25 -1.54
N ASP A 102 -21.74 -11.22 -1.90
CA ASP A 102 -22.61 -11.15 -3.08
C ASP A 102 -23.65 -10.01 -3.05
N ASN A 103 -23.88 -9.48 -1.85
CA ASN A 103 -24.84 -8.42 -1.55
C ASN A 103 -26.31 -8.79 -1.84
N GLU A 104 -26.64 -10.08 -1.90
CA GLU A 104 -28.02 -10.55 -2.14
C GLU A 104 -28.96 -10.12 -1.01
N LYS A 105 -28.45 -10.09 0.23
CA LYS A 105 -29.22 -9.71 1.43
C LYS A 105 -29.78 -8.29 1.38
N THR A 106 -29.18 -7.39 0.60
CA THR A 106 -29.67 -6.02 0.43
C THR A 106 -30.45 -5.85 -0.88
N GLY A 107 -30.65 -6.93 -1.64
CA GLY A 107 -31.18 -6.89 -2.99
C GLY A 107 -30.23 -6.21 -3.98
N CYS A 108 -28.92 -6.31 -3.74
CA CYS A 108 -27.86 -5.70 -4.54
C CYS A 108 -27.95 -4.16 -4.65
N LYS A 109 -28.39 -3.49 -3.58
CA LYS A 109 -28.61 -2.04 -3.53
C LYS A 109 -27.52 -1.30 -2.77
N ALA A 110 -27.03 -1.88 -1.67
CA ALA A 110 -26.01 -1.24 -0.84
C ALA A 110 -24.61 -1.41 -1.45
N ARG A 111 -23.70 -0.47 -1.21
CA ARG A 111 -22.27 -0.62 -1.51
C ARG A 111 -21.55 -1.18 -0.28
N GLU A 112 -20.62 -2.10 -0.49
CA GLU A 112 -19.80 -2.65 0.60
C GLU A 112 -18.52 -1.81 0.76
N LEU A 113 -18.26 -1.27 1.96
CA LEU A 113 -16.97 -0.70 2.35
C LEU A 113 -16.19 -1.73 3.17
N LYS A 114 -15.21 -2.39 2.53
CA LYS A 114 -14.35 -3.39 3.15
C LYS A 114 -13.04 -2.77 3.62
N SER A 115 -12.73 -2.91 4.91
CA SER A 115 -11.42 -2.54 5.46
C SER A 115 -10.53 -3.78 5.53
N VAL A 116 -9.34 -3.71 4.94
CA VAL A 116 -8.33 -4.78 4.98
C VAL A 116 -7.11 -4.22 5.70
N TYR A 117 -6.66 -4.90 6.74
CA TYR A 117 -5.44 -4.54 7.46
C TYR A 117 -4.27 -5.29 6.84
N VAL A 118 -3.23 -4.57 6.50
CA VAL A 118 -2.01 -5.10 5.87
C VAL A 118 -0.85 -4.40 6.53
N ASP A 119 0.28 -5.07 6.69
CA ASP A 119 1.51 -4.45 7.17
C ASP A 119 2.64 -4.67 6.16
N ALA A 120 2.75 -3.76 5.19
CA ALA A 120 3.70 -3.91 4.09
C ALA A 120 4.25 -2.58 3.60
N VAL A 121 5.54 -2.56 3.28
CA VAL A 121 6.24 -1.40 2.72
C VAL A 121 6.37 -1.56 1.21
N GLY A 122 6.13 -0.49 0.47
CA GLY A 122 6.41 -0.40 -0.97
C GLY A 122 5.94 0.91 -1.58
N GLN A 123 6.11 1.03 -2.89
CA GLN A 123 5.67 2.18 -3.69
C GLN A 123 4.57 1.82 -4.70
N PHE A 124 4.39 0.54 -5.03
CA PHE A 124 3.39 0.07 -5.98
C PHE A 124 2.46 -0.96 -5.34
N LEU A 125 1.15 -0.75 -5.47
CA LEU A 125 0.11 -1.66 -5.04
C LEU A 125 -0.61 -2.21 -6.29
N LYS A 126 -0.61 -3.54 -6.45
CA LYS A 126 -1.36 -4.22 -7.50
C LYS A 126 -2.58 -4.91 -6.89
N LEU A 127 -3.73 -4.72 -7.52
CA LEU A 127 -4.99 -5.37 -7.20
C LEU A 127 -5.35 -6.34 -8.32
N ILE A 128 -5.69 -7.57 -7.96
CA ILE A 128 -6.16 -8.61 -8.89
C ILE A 128 -7.60 -8.96 -8.54
N PHE A 129 -8.53 -8.69 -9.45
CA PHE A 129 -9.96 -8.93 -9.30
C PHE A 129 -10.33 -10.24 -10.01
N HIS A 130 -10.90 -11.17 -9.25
CA HIS A 130 -11.41 -12.44 -9.77
C HIS A 130 -12.86 -12.29 -10.23
N GLN A 131 -13.43 -13.38 -10.74
CA GLN A 131 -14.81 -13.47 -11.24
C GLN A 131 -15.83 -12.79 -10.33
N ASN A 132 -16.85 -12.16 -10.92
CA ASN A 132 -17.90 -11.50 -10.16
C ASN A 132 -18.86 -12.49 -9.50
N HIS A 133 -19.56 -12.04 -8.47
CA HIS A 133 -20.76 -12.71 -7.98
C HIS A 133 -21.86 -12.61 -9.02
N ALA A 134 -22.46 -13.75 -9.38
CA ALA A 134 -23.52 -13.82 -10.38
C ALA A 134 -24.81 -13.21 -9.81
N ASN A 135 -25.46 -12.32 -10.57
CA ASN A 135 -26.76 -11.76 -10.20
C ASN A 135 -27.46 -11.20 -11.45
N LYS A 136 -28.77 -10.94 -11.32
CA LYS A 136 -29.61 -10.47 -12.44
C LYS A 136 -29.29 -9.06 -12.96
N TYR A 137 -28.50 -8.27 -12.24
CA TYR A 137 -28.16 -6.89 -12.61
C TYR A 137 -26.84 -6.81 -13.39
N ASN A 138 -25.90 -7.74 -13.13
CA ASN A 138 -24.60 -7.80 -13.80
C ASN A 138 -24.61 -8.73 -15.01
N ILE A 139 -25.38 -8.40 -16.04
CA ILE A 139 -25.55 -9.24 -17.24
C ILE A 139 -24.28 -9.38 -18.09
N TYR A 140 -23.28 -8.52 -17.86
CA TYR A 140 -22.04 -8.48 -18.64
C TYR A 140 -20.84 -9.14 -17.93
N ASN A 141 -21.04 -9.77 -16.77
CA ASN A 141 -19.98 -10.38 -15.97
C ASN A 141 -18.80 -9.42 -15.71
N GLN A 142 -19.12 -8.20 -15.28
CA GLN A 142 -18.14 -7.17 -14.97
C GLN A 142 -17.76 -7.17 -13.49
N VAL A 143 -16.61 -6.61 -13.17
CA VAL A 143 -16.22 -6.22 -11.82
C VAL A 143 -15.98 -4.72 -11.76
N ALA A 144 -16.32 -4.10 -10.63
CA ALA A 144 -16.21 -2.67 -10.48
C ALA A 144 -15.80 -2.28 -9.06
N LEU A 145 -14.96 -1.25 -8.99
CA LEU A 145 -14.51 -0.65 -7.75
C LEU A 145 -14.84 0.84 -7.80
N VAL A 146 -15.62 1.30 -6.82
CA VAL A 146 -16.06 2.71 -6.78
C VAL A 146 -14.95 3.60 -6.23
N ALA A 147 -14.27 3.16 -5.17
CA ALA A 147 -13.18 3.90 -4.56
C ALA A 147 -12.21 2.97 -3.80
N ILE A 148 -10.97 3.43 -3.66
CA ILE A 148 -9.96 2.82 -2.81
C ILE A 148 -9.24 3.87 -1.98
N ASN A 149 -9.11 3.66 -0.68
CA ASN A 149 -8.19 4.43 0.15
C ASN A 149 -7.01 3.54 0.56
N ILE A 150 -5.80 4.09 0.44
CA ILE A 150 -4.58 3.52 1.01
C ILE A 150 -4.26 4.36 2.24
N ILE A 151 -4.14 3.74 3.41
CA ILE A 151 -3.81 4.40 4.68
C ILE A 151 -2.53 3.80 5.22
N GLY A 152 -1.55 4.65 5.52
CA GLY A 152 -0.23 4.23 5.94
C GLY A 152 0.62 5.37 6.50
N ASP A 153 1.87 5.06 6.80
CA ASP A 153 2.88 6.03 7.21
C ASP A 153 3.97 6.12 6.11
N PRO A 154 4.61 7.28 5.90
CA PRO A 154 5.78 7.36 5.02
C PRO A 154 6.84 6.36 5.49
N ALA A 155 7.52 5.71 4.57
CA ALA A 155 8.59 4.76 4.87
C ALA A 155 9.91 5.34 4.40
N ASP A 156 10.77 5.69 5.34
CA ASP A 156 12.13 6.15 5.06
C ASP A 156 12.90 5.07 4.29
N PHE A 157 13.82 5.50 3.41
CA PHE A 157 14.76 4.61 2.72
C PHE A 157 15.81 4.01 3.66
N SER A 158 15.72 4.24 4.97
CA SER A 158 16.59 3.65 5.98
C SER A 158 16.19 2.18 6.22
N ASP A 159 16.53 1.31 5.28
CA ASP A 159 16.26 -0.12 5.38
C ASP A 159 17.09 -0.75 6.50
N GLU A 160 16.47 -1.01 7.65
CA GLU A 160 17.03 -1.84 8.73
C GLU A 160 17.39 -3.27 8.26
N SER A 161 16.85 -3.72 7.12
CA SER A 161 17.19 -5.03 6.53
C SER A 161 18.54 -5.03 5.80
N ASN A 162 18.98 -3.89 5.27
CA ASN A 162 20.23 -3.77 4.53
C ASN A 162 21.38 -3.29 5.41
N THR A 163 21.11 -2.46 6.42
CA THR A 163 22.12 -2.07 7.43
C THR A 163 22.54 -3.27 8.27
N ALA A 164 21.61 -4.05 8.83
CA ALA A 164 21.96 -5.23 9.63
C ALA A 164 22.74 -6.29 8.85
N SER A 165 22.50 -6.41 7.54
CA SER A 165 23.25 -7.31 6.64
C SER A 165 24.64 -6.77 6.32
N ARG A 166 24.76 -5.44 6.16
CA ARG A 166 26.02 -4.74 5.92
C ARG A 166 26.89 -4.65 7.17
N GLU A 167 26.33 -4.38 8.35
CA GLU A 167 27.03 -4.42 9.65
C GLU A 167 27.56 -5.83 9.93
N LYS A 168 26.78 -6.89 9.68
CA LYS A 168 27.25 -8.28 9.79
C LYS A 168 28.39 -8.61 8.81
N LEU A 169 28.35 -8.07 7.59
CA LEU A 169 29.46 -8.21 6.64
C LEU A 169 30.70 -7.43 7.10
N ILE A 170 30.52 -6.21 7.61
CA ILE A 170 31.62 -5.39 8.13
C ILE A 170 32.29 -6.07 9.34
N ASP A 171 31.51 -6.61 10.28
CA ASP A 171 32.03 -7.36 11.43
C ASP A 171 32.73 -8.65 10.99
N HIS A 172 32.25 -9.34 9.95
CA HIS A 172 32.93 -10.51 9.38
C HIS A 172 34.27 -10.15 8.71
N TYR A 173 34.41 -8.96 8.14
CA TYR A 173 35.67 -8.49 7.56
C TYR A 173 36.62 -7.88 8.60
N LEU A 174 36.10 -7.33 9.70
CA LEU A 174 36.88 -6.68 10.76
C LEU A 174 37.15 -7.60 11.98
N GLY A 175 36.55 -8.78 12.04
CA GLY A 175 36.63 -9.71 13.17
C GLY A 175 37.79 -10.70 13.12
N HIS A 176 38.89 -10.31 13.77
CA HIS A 176 39.84 -11.16 14.52
C HIS A 176 40.86 -12.04 13.74
N ASN A 177 41.95 -11.41 13.29
CA ASN A 177 43.29 -12.02 13.41
C ASN A 177 43.99 -11.37 14.61
N SER A 178 43.76 -11.88 15.82
CA SER A 178 44.78 -11.81 16.86
C SER A 178 45.80 -12.91 16.56
N GLU A 179 47.09 -12.58 16.66
CA GLU A 179 48.26 -13.39 16.32
C GLU A 179 48.79 -13.23 14.88
N ASP A 180 49.33 -12.04 14.59
CA ASP A 180 50.40 -11.91 13.59
C ASP A 180 51.74 -11.69 14.34
N PRO A 181 52.61 -12.71 14.46
CA PRO A 181 53.86 -12.62 15.22
C PRO A 181 55.02 -11.96 14.44
N ALA A 182 54.75 -11.22 13.36
CA ALA A 182 55.78 -10.84 12.38
C ALA A 182 56.31 -9.39 12.44
N LEU A 183 55.98 -8.58 13.45
CA LEU A 183 56.49 -7.20 13.54
C LEU A 183 57.05 -6.88 14.92
N GLU A 184 58.13 -7.57 15.26
CA GLU A 184 59.09 -7.11 16.24
C GLU A 184 60.23 -6.37 15.49
N GLY A 185 60.44 -5.09 15.81
CA GLY A 185 61.71 -4.43 15.53
C GLY A 185 61.65 -3.01 14.96
N THR A 186 61.91 -2.05 15.85
CA THR A 186 62.59 -0.75 15.60
C THR A 186 61.78 0.28 14.78
N TYR A 187 61.64 1.57 15.12
CA TYR A 187 62.58 2.52 15.70
C TYR A 187 61.84 3.78 16.20
N ALA A 188 62.53 4.53 17.05
CA ALA A 188 62.05 5.64 17.86
C ALA A 188 61.90 7.00 17.15
N SER A 189 60.98 7.80 17.71
CA SER A 189 61.04 9.26 18.00
C SER A 189 61.11 10.33 16.88
N SER A 190 60.11 11.23 16.87
CA SER A 190 60.18 12.70 17.14
C SER A 190 58.89 13.40 16.61
N VAL A 191 57.99 13.98 17.43
CA VAL A 191 57.97 15.28 18.16
C VAL A 191 57.54 16.50 17.31
N ARG A 192 56.39 17.11 17.74
CA ARG A 192 55.91 18.53 17.62
C ARG A 192 55.43 19.01 16.22
N THR A 193 54.43 19.88 16.02
CA THR A 193 53.70 20.93 16.79
C THR A 193 52.47 21.32 15.91
N GLY A 194 51.26 21.57 16.44
CA GLY A 194 50.76 22.90 16.82
C GLY A 194 49.91 23.58 15.72
N GLY A 195 48.67 24.00 16.01
CA GLY A 195 47.86 24.84 15.11
C GLY A 195 46.35 24.89 15.44
N GLU A 196 45.92 25.97 16.09
CA GLU A 196 44.54 26.37 16.42
C GLU A 196 43.77 26.98 15.22
N SER A 197 42.43 26.88 15.21
CA SER A 197 41.46 27.98 14.93
C SER A 197 40.02 27.42 14.98
N THR A 198 39.25 27.61 16.05
CA THR A 198 38.25 28.67 16.29
C THR A 198 37.08 28.79 15.30
N PHE A 199 35.90 28.44 15.85
CA PHE A 199 34.66 29.24 15.92
C PHE A 199 33.69 29.30 14.73
N GLY A 200 32.41 29.02 15.01
CA GLY A 200 31.29 29.22 14.10
C GLY A 200 29.98 28.58 14.57
N GLU A 201 29.52 28.93 15.76
CA GLU A 201 28.17 28.63 16.28
C GLU A 201 27.12 29.50 15.57
N LEU A 202 25.96 28.95 15.20
CA LEU A 202 24.68 29.69 15.18
C LEU A 202 23.48 28.73 15.26
N LYS A 203 22.61 29.04 16.22
CA LYS A 203 21.40 28.34 16.67
C LYS A 203 20.16 28.63 15.80
N GLY A 204 19.34 27.60 15.61
CA GLY A 204 17.92 27.59 16.03
C GLY A 204 16.88 28.40 15.22
N PRO A 205 15.59 28.34 15.63
CA PRO A 205 14.59 27.45 15.00
C PRO A 205 13.31 28.20 14.56
N THR A 206 12.23 27.43 14.36
CA THR A 206 10.78 27.78 14.39
C THR A 206 10.03 28.09 13.08
N ALA A 207 9.13 27.15 12.73
CA ALA A 207 7.83 27.42 12.14
C ALA A 207 6.86 27.96 13.22
N PRO A 208 5.70 28.54 12.85
CA PRO A 208 4.47 27.78 13.06
C PRO A 208 3.32 28.02 12.04
N SER A 209 2.59 26.93 11.79
CA SER A 209 1.13 26.75 11.59
C SER A 209 0.22 27.87 11.06
N SER A 210 -0.67 27.49 10.12
CA SER A 210 -2.12 27.65 10.34
C SER A 210 -2.93 26.57 9.60
N VAL A 211 -3.96 26.09 10.28
CA VAL A 211 -4.93 25.06 9.87
C VAL A 211 -6.28 25.75 9.77
N THR A 212 -6.99 25.55 8.65
CA THR A 212 -8.45 25.73 8.60
C THR A 212 -9.03 24.77 7.57
N LEU A 213 -9.83 23.79 8.02
CA LEU A 213 -10.87 23.20 7.18
C LEU A 213 -12.07 22.82 8.04
N SER A 214 -13.12 23.61 7.91
CA SER A 214 -14.47 23.34 8.39
C SER A 214 -15.23 22.51 7.35
N VAL A 215 -15.87 21.42 7.75
CA VAL A 215 -17.03 20.88 7.01
C VAL A 215 -18.10 20.41 8.00
N LEU A 216 -19.32 20.93 7.75
CA LEU A 216 -20.57 20.64 8.42
C LEU A 216 -20.95 19.15 8.38
N GLY A 217 -21.71 18.72 9.39
CA GLY A 217 -22.26 17.39 9.48
C GLY A 217 -23.48 17.14 8.58
N THR A 218 -23.94 15.90 8.60
CA THR A 218 -25.33 15.52 8.95
C THR A 218 -25.37 14.01 9.16
N SER A 219 -26.27 13.61 10.05
CA SER A 219 -26.52 12.26 10.54
C SER A 219 -26.85 11.24 9.44
N GLY A 220 -26.13 10.12 9.40
CA GLY A 220 -26.54 8.90 8.72
C GLY A 220 -26.27 7.69 9.61
N ARG A 221 -27.31 7.14 10.25
CA ARG A 221 -27.21 5.92 11.05
C ARG A 221 -26.97 4.72 10.12
N CYS A 222 -25.89 3.96 10.33
CA CYS A 222 -25.66 2.68 9.67
C CYS A 222 -26.19 1.54 10.54
N LEU A 223 -26.96 0.62 9.94
CA LEU A 223 -27.40 -0.62 10.59
C LEU A 223 -26.28 -1.68 10.49
N PRO A 224 -25.94 -2.39 11.58
CA PRO A 224 -24.98 -3.48 11.53
C PRO A 224 -25.61 -4.72 10.89
N CYS A 225 -24.97 -5.23 9.84
CA CYS A 225 -25.30 -6.54 9.26
C CYS A 225 -24.53 -7.60 10.07
N HIS A 226 -25.14 -8.20 11.08
CA HIS A 226 -24.56 -9.38 11.74
C HIS A 226 -24.75 -10.63 10.87
N LEU A 227 -23.66 -11.34 10.62
CA LEU A 227 -23.60 -12.69 10.06
C LEU A 227 -22.77 -13.56 11.02
N PRO A 228 -23.05 -14.87 11.13
CA PRO A 228 -22.44 -15.73 12.12
C PRO A 228 -20.98 -16.05 11.77
N VAL A 229 -20.20 -16.19 12.83
CA VAL A 229 -18.76 -16.47 12.86
C VAL A 229 -18.52 -17.90 12.36
N VAL A 230 -17.65 -18.05 11.38
CA VAL A 230 -16.89 -19.29 11.19
C VAL A 230 -15.52 -19.00 11.78
N ASP A 231 -15.27 -19.59 12.95
CA ASP A 231 -13.97 -19.57 13.61
C ASP A 231 -12.96 -20.30 12.72
N ASP A 232 -11.92 -19.59 12.30
CA ASP A 232 -10.54 -20.07 12.36
C ASP A 232 -9.62 -18.84 12.27
N ASN A 233 -9.31 -18.31 13.45
CA ASN A 233 -8.03 -17.68 13.79
C ASN A 233 -7.47 -16.61 12.80
N GLU A 234 -8.00 -15.37 12.81
CA GLU A 234 -7.28 -14.11 12.48
C GLU A 234 -8.19 -12.89 12.73
N GLY A 235 -7.59 -11.73 13.06
CA GLY A 235 -8.28 -10.50 13.49
C GLY A 235 -9.45 -10.08 12.59
N THR A 236 -10.61 -9.84 13.21
CA THR A 236 -11.88 -9.55 12.53
C THR A 236 -11.80 -8.30 11.63
N PRO A 237 -12.03 -8.41 10.31
CA PRO A 237 -12.16 -7.24 9.44
C PRO A 237 -13.55 -6.62 9.63
N PHE A 238 -13.60 -5.38 10.12
CA PHE A 238 -14.83 -4.59 10.17
C PHE A 238 -15.42 -4.38 8.76
N GLN A 239 -16.64 -4.85 8.54
CA GLN A 239 -17.39 -4.71 7.29
C GLN A 239 -18.56 -3.75 7.50
N ARG A 240 -18.65 -2.70 6.67
CA ARG A 240 -19.73 -1.70 6.72
C ARG A 240 -20.42 -1.63 5.37
N CYS A 241 -21.72 -1.84 5.34
CA CYS A 241 -22.55 -1.57 4.16
C CYS A 241 -22.98 -0.09 4.19
N LEU A 242 -22.81 0.60 3.07
CA LEU A 242 -23.27 1.96 2.82
C LEU A 242 -24.48 1.87 1.89
N VAL A 243 -25.63 2.38 2.33
CA VAL A 243 -26.86 2.51 1.52
C VAL A 243 -26.83 3.83 0.77
#